data_AF-A0A6B2JI41-F1
#
_entry.id   AF-A0A6B2JI41-F1
#
_cell.length_a   1.000
_cell.length_b   1.000
_cell.length_c   1.000
_cell.angle_alpha   90.00
_cell.angle_beta   90.00
_cell.angle_gamma   90.00
#
_symmetry.space_group_name_H-M   'P 1'
#
loop_
_entity.id
_entity.type
_entity.pdbx_description
1 polymer ?
#
loop_
_entity_poly.entity_id
_entity_poly.type
_entity_poly.pdbx_seq_one_letter_code
_entity_poly.pdbx_strand_id
1 'polypeptide(L)' 'MVESDWTRWASATFTGARHLFALAAPPSGAFDAWIAGLPDAELRLRGHLVADLAVEHVRRTDDRVTVSLEVLTVEEGR' A
#
# COMPACT_ATOMS: atom_id res chain seq x y z
N MET A 1 3.00 -14.79 -1.43
CA MET A 1 4.22 -14.10 -1.89
C MET A 1 4.06 -12.63 -1.59
N VAL A 2 5.13 -11.97 -1.16
CA VAL A 2 5.14 -10.53 -0.86
C VAL A 2 6.42 -9.97 -1.45
N GLU A 3 6.29 -8.94 -2.28
CA GLU A 3 7.39 -8.15 -2.81
C GLU A 3 7.13 -6.68 -2.46
N SER A 4 8.20 -5.93 -2.24
CA SER A 4 8.13 -4.52 -1.90
C SER A 4 9.33 -3.79 -2.48
N ASP A 5 9.09 -2.60 -3.02
CA ASP A 5 10.12 -1.66 -3.41
C ASP A 5 9.71 -0.24 -2.99
N TRP A 6 10.66 0.67 -2.92
CA TRP A 6 10.36 2.06 -2.61
C TRP A 6 11.38 3.01 -3.23
N THR A 7 10.93 4.23 -3.45
CA THR A 7 11.79 5.32 -3.89
C THR A 7 11.52 6.57 -3.09
N ARG A 8 12.56 7.42 -2.96
CA ARG A 8 12.36 8.77 -2.45
C ARG A 8 11.44 9.54 -3.40
N TRP A 9 10.56 10.33 -2.82
CA TRP A 9 9.62 11.15 -3.54
C TRP A 9 9.46 12.50 -2.83
N ALA A 10 9.25 13.56 -3.60
CA ALA A 10 8.95 14.87 -3.07
C ALA A 10 7.99 15.61 -4.00
N SER A 11 7.16 16.47 -3.43
CA SER A 11 6.31 17.44 -4.12
C SER A 11 6.78 18.87 -3.83
N ALA A 12 6.00 19.88 -4.24
CA ALA A 12 6.29 21.26 -3.89
C ALA A 12 6.24 21.54 -2.38
N THR A 13 5.49 20.76 -1.60
CA THR A 13 5.22 21.03 -0.17
C THR A 13 5.62 19.89 0.76
N PHE A 14 5.92 18.70 0.25
CA PHE A 14 6.21 17.52 1.06
C PHE A 14 7.40 16.74 0.54
N THR A 15 8.15 16.13 1.46
CA THR A 15 9.19 15.13 1.16
C THR A 15 8.81 13.83 1.83
N GLY A 16 9.14 12.70 1.20
CA GLY A 16 9.04 11.39 1.80
C GLY A 16 9.35 10.28 0.80
N ALA A 17 8.48 9.28 0.73
CA ALA A 17 8.71 8.10 -0.09
C ALA A 17 7.42 7.56 -0.71
N ARG A 18 7.58 6.97 -1.90
CA ARG A 18 6.56 6.18 -2.58
C ARG A 18 6.94 4.71 -2.47
N HIS A 19 6.07 3.91 -1.88
CA HIS A 19 6.26 2.48 -1.66
C HIS A 19 5.33 1.70 -2.58
N LEU A 20 5.85 0.66 -3.20
CA LEU A 20 5.11 -0.24 -4.06
C LEU A 20 5.13 -1.64 -3.45
N PHE A 21 3.97 -2.26 -3.32
CA PHE A 21 3.85 -3.62 -2.80
C PHE A 21 3.15 -4.51 -3.82
N ALA A 22 3.63 -5.73 -3.98
CA ALA A 22 2.94 -6.79 -4.71
C ALA A 22 2.68 -7.98 -3.79
N LEU A 23 1.41 -8.37 -3.68
CA LEU A 23 0.94 -9.43 -2.80
C LEU A 23 0.26 -10.51 -3.63
N ALA A 24 0.48 -11.77 -3.26
CA ALA A 24 -0.25 -12.89 -3.84
C ALA A 24 -0.62 -13.93 -2.78
N ALA A 25 -1.89 -14.30 -2.75
CA ALA A 25 -2.45 -15.30 -1.84
C ALA A 25 -3.59 -16.09 -2.51
N PRO A 26 -3.93 -17.30 -2.01
CA PRO A 26 -5.16 -17.99 -2.42
C PRO A 26 -6.42 -17.15 -2.13
N PRO A 27 -7.50 -17.29 -2.92
CA PRO A 27 -8.75 -16.58 -2.66
C PRO A 27 -9.32 -16.94 -1.28
N SER A 28 -9.70 -15.93 -0.51
CA SER A 28 -10.40 -16.11 0.76
C SER A 28 -11.19 -14.84 1.10
N GLY A 29 -12.35 -15.02 1.75
CA GLY A 29 -13.16 -13.88 2.17
C GLY A 29 -12.43 -12.93 3.14
N ALA A 30 -11.50 -13.46 3.95
CA ALA A 30 -10.67 -12.63 4.83
C ALA A 30 -9.69 -11.75 4.03
N PHE A 31 -9.08 -12.28 2.96
CA PHE A 31 -8.20 -11.50 2.11
C PHE A 31 -8.97 -10.43 1.33
N ASP A 32 -10.17 -10.77 0.83
CA ASP A 32 -11.04 -9.81 0.16
C ASP A 32 -11.49 -8.67 1.09
N ALA A 33 -11.89 -9.00 2.33
CA ALA A 33 -12.25 -8.00 3.33
C ALA A 33 -11.06 -7.11 3.73
N TRP A 34 -9.87 -7.70 3.82
CA TRP A 34 -8.64 -6.96 4.09
C TRP A 34 -8.31 -5.96 2.97
N ILE A 35 -8.33 -6.39 1.70
CA ILE A 35 -8.11 -5.50 0.55
C ILE A 35 -9.14 -4.37 0.53
N ALA A 36 -10.41 -4.68 0.80
CA ALA A 36 -11.48 -3.69 0.80
C ALA A 36 -11.33 -2.62 1.89
N GLY A 37 -10.73 -2.97 3.04
CA GLY A 37 -10.50 -2.03 4.14
C GLY A 37 -9.21 -1.22 4.03
N LEU A 38 -8.32 -1.53 3.08
CA LEU A 38 -7.03 -0.86 2.95
C LEU A 38 -7.12 0.65 2.67
N PRO A 39 -7.98 1.13 1.73
CA PRO A 39 -8.04 2.56 1.42
C PRO A 39 -8.47 3.45 2.59
N ASP A 40 -9.24 2.90 3.53
CA ASP A 40 -9.74 3.60 4.72
C ASP A 40 -8.88 3.34 5.97
N ALA A 41 -7.78 2.58 5.84
CA ALA A 41 -6.97 2.18 6.97
C ALA A 41 -6.10 3.33 7.48
N GLU A 42 -6.27 3.70 8.75
CA GLU A 42 -5.35 4.60 9.43
C GLU A 42 -4.07 3.85 9.83
N LEU A 43 -3.01 4.03 9.04
CA LEU A 43 -1.71 3.44 9.29
C LEU A 43 -0.75 4.45 9.94
N ARG A 44 -0.14 4.05 11.06
CA ARG A 44 0.91 4.84 11.72
C ARG A 44 2.29 4.31 11.36
N LEU A 45 3.15 5.20 10.87
CA LEU A 45 4.55 4.92 10.61
C LEU A 45 5.41 5.90 11.42
N ARG A 46 6.45 5.43 12.10
CA ARG A 46 7.22 6.33 12.97
C ARG A 46 7.97 7.38 12.14
N GLY A 47 7.77 8.66 12.48
CA GLY A 47 8.42 9.78 11.82
C GLY A 47 7.86 10.09 10.43
N HIS A 48 6.76 9.44 10.04
CA HIS A 48 6.12 9.63 8.74
C HIS A 48 4.60 9.51 8.88
N LEU A 49 3.87 10.33 8.12
CA LEU A 49 2.44 10.14 7.92
C LEU A 49 2.23 9.34 6.64
N VAL A 50 1.36 8.34 6.67
CA VAL A 50 0.82 7.73 5.45
C VAL A 50 -0.20 8.71 4.89
N ALA A 51 0.21 9.45 3.87
CA ALA A 51 -0.62 10.47 3.25
C ALA A 51 -1.65 9.85 2.30
N ASP A 52 -1.30 8.73 1.68
CA ASP A 52 -2.19 8.00 0.79
C ASP A 52 -1.83 6.50 0.78
N LEU A 53 -2.85 5.66 0.61
CA LEU A 53 -2.72 4.23 0.35
C LEU A 53 -3.77 3.83 -0.68
N ALA A 54 -3.29 3.40 -1.83
CA ALA A 54 -4.14 3.00 -2.95
C ALA A 54 -3.95 1.53 -3.29
N VAL A 55 -5.07 0.86 -3.57
CA VAL A 55 -5.10 -0.45 -4.21
C VAL A 55 -5.12 -0.23 -5.72
N GLU A 56 -3.96 -0.30 -6.36
CA GLU A 56 -3.80 0.01 -7.79
C GLU A 56 -4.45 -1.04 -8.69
N HIS A 57 -4.17 -2.32 -8.41
CA HIS A 57 -4.71 -3.42 -9.20
C HIS A 57 -5.07 -4.61 -8.31
N VAL A 58 -6.19 -5.24 -8.62
CA VAL A 58 -6.55 -6.56 -8.09
C VAL A 58 -6.88 -7.47 -9.25
N ARG A 59 -6.14 -8.57 -9.38
CA ARG A 59 -6.42 -9.63 -10.35
C ARG A 59 -6.79 -10.90 -9.60
N ARG A 60 -7.89 -11.52 -10.03
CA ARG A 60 -8.42 -12.76 -9.47
C ARG A 60 -8.42 -13.87 -10.49
N THR A 61 -8.08 -15.05 -10.02
CA THR A 61 -8.14 -16.36 -10.69
C THR A 61 -8.68 -17.37 -9.68
N ASP A 62 -9.07 -18.57 -10.13
CA ASP A 62 -9.69 -19.57 -9.25
C ASP A 62 -8.79 -20.01 -8.09
N ASP A 63 -7.47 -19.97 -8.29
CA ASP A 63 -6.46 -20.42 -7.31
C ASP A 63 -5.65 -19.28 -6.69
N ARG A 64 -5.73 -18.07 -7.25
CA ARG A 64 -4.91 -16.93 -6.78
C ARG A 64 -5.58 -15.57 -6.91
N VAL A 65 -5.32 -14.72 -5.93
CA VAL A 65 -5.53 -13.27 -5.97
C VAL A 65 -4.17 -12.58 -5.91
N THR A 66 -3.91 -11.67 -6.85
CA THR A 66 -2.73 -10.80 -6.83
C THR A 66 -3.15 -9.34 -6.70
N VAL A 67 -2.45 -8.60 -5.84
CA VAL A 67 -2.75 -7.21 -5.51
C VAL A 67 -1.50 -6.38 -5.65
N SER A 68 -1.60 -5.21 -6.28
CA SER A 68 -0.56 -4.18 -6.22
C SER A 68 -1.06 -2.98 -5.42
N LEU A 69 -0.22 -2.48 -4.53
CA LEU A 69 -0.52 -1.33 -3.68
C LEU A 69 0.52 -0.23 -3.92
N GLU A 70 0.07 1.02 -3.89
CA GLU A 70 0.95 2.19 -3.76
C GLU A 70 0.68 2.88 -2.42
N VAL A 71 1.74 3.24 -1.70
CA VAL A 71 1.66 3.98 -0.43
C VAL A 71 2.53 5.21 -0.53
N LEU A 72 1.95 6.38 -0.27
CA LEU A 72 2.69 7.63 -0.14
C LEU A 72 2.89 7.96 1.33
N THR A 73 4.15 8.21 1.68
CA THR A 73 4.53 8.66 3.01
C THR A 73 5.15 10.03 2.93
N VAL A 74 4.84 10.88 3.90
CA VAL A 74 5.47 12.19 4.08
C VAL A 74 6.23 12.19 5.40
N GLU A 75 7.43 12.74 5.40
CA GLU A 75 8.25 12.89 6.60
C GLU A 75 7.57 13.86 7.56
N GLU A 76 7.48 13.48 8.84
CA GLU A 76 7.05 14.40 9.88
C GLU A 76 8.19 15.39 10.15
N GLY A 77 7.90 16.69 10.02
CA GLY A 77 8.86 17.73 10.36
C GLY A 77 9.31 17.59 11.82
N ARG A 78 10.63 17.70 12.05
CA ARG A 78 11.18 17.79 13.41
C ARG A 78 10.80 19.12 14.06
#